data_AF-A0A6I2QT49-F1
#
_entry.id   AF-A0A6I2QT49-F1
#
_cell.length_a   1.000
_cell.length_b   1.000
_cell.length_c   1.000
_cell.angle_alpha   90.00
_cell.angle_beta   90.00
_cell.angle_gamma   90.00
#
_symmetry.space_group_name_H-M   'P 1'
#
loop_
_entity.id
_entity.type
_entity.pdbx_description
1 polymer ?
#
loop_
_entity_poly.entity_id
_entity_poly.type
_entity_poly.pdbx_seq_one_letter_code
_entity_poly.pdbx_strand_id
1 'polypeptide(L)'
;MKRKSSKNGVKKPIYKKWWFWIIVIIALMGIIGSQGNENSSKNNEKQSIKASDSDKDNEKTSSKQEKDVTFTVTKVRNDKTGRWRIATISEDIEIQNYALKYYKDNFKKDDEIHAIVNFYNKTTTRISVIGNMLDVAIHDYVDKEEHDADKLFGGTLLKEYHINIETGKIEEVK
;
A
#
# COMPACT_ATOMS: atom_id res chain seq x y z
N MET A 1 -51.67 21.46 18.92
CA MET A 1 -51.55 20.00 18.72
C MET A 1 -51.19 19.72 17.26
N LYS A 2 -49.92 19.41 16.94
CA LYS A 2 -49.49 18.83 15.65
C LYS A 2 -48.16 18.10 15.87
N ARG A 3 -48.08 16.88 15.31
CA ARG A 3 -47.24 15.76 15.76
C ARG A 3 -45.82 15.76 15.15
N LYS A 4 -44.87 15.22 15.91
CA LYS A 4 -43.48 14.93 15.52
C LYS A 4 -43.44 13.84 14.42
N SER A 5 -42.60 14.03 13.40
CA SER A 5 -42.30 13.00 12.40
C SER A 5 -41.23 12.02 12.91
N SER A 6 -41.57 10.74 12.84
CA SER A 6 -40.70 9.62 13.24
C SER A 6 -39.65 9.33 12.16
N LYS A 7 -38.38 9.18 12.56
CA LYS A 7 -37.28 8.71 11.73
C LYS A 7 -37.49 7.23 11.39
N ASN A 8 -37.83 6.93 10.13
CA ASN A 8 -37.80 5.57 9.61
C ASN A 8 -36.34 5.16 9.35
N GLY A 9 -35.78 4.35 10.24
CA GLY A 9 -34.48 3.74 10.09
C GLY A 9 -34.52 2.55 9.12
N VAL A 10 -34.33 2.80 7.82
CA VAL A 10 -34.03 1.73 6.87
C VAL A 10 -32.58 1.30 7.10
N LYS A 11 -32.39 0.13 7.72
CA LYS A 11 -31.04 -0.45 7.91
C LYS A 11 -30.46 -0.81 6.54
N LYS A 12 -29.23 -0.37 6.27
CA LYS A 12 -28.55 -0.65 5.00
C LYS A 12 -28.33 -2.17 4.86
N PRO A 13 -28.58 -2.76 3.68
CA PRO A 13 -28.38 -4.19 3.47
C PRO A 13 -26.90 -4.57 3.61
N ILE A 14 -26.64 -5.58 4.46
CA ILE A 14 -25.30 -6.06 4.79
C ILE A 14 -24.60 -6.78 3.62
N TYR A 15 -25.37 -7.30 2.66
CA TYR A 15 -24.85 -7.96 1.45
C TYR A 15 -24.14 -7.03 0.46
N LYS A 16 -24.19 -5.70 0.68
CA LYS A 16 -23.47 -4.71 -0.13
C LYS A 16 -22.03 -4.46 0.34
N LYS A 17 -21.66 -4.97 1.52
CA LYS A 17 -20.31 -4.80 2.05
C LYS A 17 -19.46 -5.99 1.59
N TRP A 18 -18.30 -5.72 1.01
CA TRP A 18 -17.43 -6.72 0.38
C TRP A 18 -17.04 -7.89 1.31
N TRP A 19 -16.74 -7.61 2.58
CA TRP A 19 -16.48 -8.61 3.62
C TRP A 19 -17.59 -9.66 3.84
N PHE A 20 -18.84 -9.38 3.45
CA PHE A 20 -19.96 -10.33 3.59
C PHE A 20 -19.82 -11.53 2.66
N TRP A 21 -19.18 -11.36 1.49
CA TRP A 21 -18.95 -12.44 0.53
C TRP A 21 -17.87 -13.43 0.98
N ILE A 22 -16.88 -12.97 1.77
CA ILE A 22 -15.84 -13.85 2.33
C ILE A 22 -16.44 -14.87 3.30
N ILE A 23 -17.39 -14.45 4.13
CA ILE A 23 -18.07 -15.32 5.10
C ILE A 23 -18.91 -16.40 4.38
N VAL A 24 -19.57 -16.05 3.28
CA VAL A 24 -20.40 -16.99 2.49
C VAL A 24 -19.51 -18.07 1.84
N ILE A 25 -18.33 -17.73 1.34
CA ILE A 25 -17.39 -18.68 0.74
C ILE A 25 -16.89 -19.70 1.79
N ILE A 26 -16.53 -19.23 2.99
CA ILE A 26 -16.06 -20.09 4.09
C ILE A 26 -17.19 -21.03 4.56
N ALA A 27 -18.43 -20.55 4.62
CA ALA A 27 -19.59 -21.37 4.99
C ALA A 27 -19.89 -22.48 3.96
N LEU A 28 -19.62 -22.24 2.67
CA LEU A 28 -19.81 -23.25 1.62
C LEU A 28 -18.68 -24.30 1.58
N MET A 29 -17.44 -23.92 1.93
CA MET A 29 -16.32 -24.88 2.04
C MET A 29 -16.29 -25.62 3.38
N GLY A 30 -16.98 -25.11 4.41
CA GLY A 30 -16.96 -25.62 5.78
C GLY A 30 -17.84 -26.84 6.07
N ILE A 31 -18.41 -27.51 5.06
CA ILE A 31 -19.14 -28.78 5.24
C ILE A 31 -18.49 -29.89 4.41
N ILE A 32 -17.23 -30.22 4.70
CA ILE A 32 -16.69 -31.56 4.49
C ILE A 32 -15.90 -31.92 5.74
N GLY A 33 -16.56 -32.61 6.67
CA GLY A 33 -15.93 -33.27 7.80
C GLY A 33 -16.67 -34.58 8.05
N SER A 34 -15.91 -35.69 8.04
CA SER A 34 -16.24 -37.06 8.48
C SER A 34 -16.46 -38.12 7.39
N GLN A 35 -15.36 -38.77 6.96
CA GLN A 35 -15.26 -40.25 6.99
C GLN A 35 -13.78 -40.67 6.91
N GLY A 36 -13.27 -41.32 7.95
CA GLY A 36 -11.88 -41.80 8.02
C GLY A 36 -11.67 -43.21 7.46
N ASN A 37 -10.42 -43.58 7.18
CA ASN A 37 -9.82 -44.84 7.63
C ASN A 37 -8.28 -44.84 7.49
N GLU A 38 -7.64 -45.59 8.38
CA GLU A 38 -6.21 -45.75 8.65
C GLU A 38 -5.40 -46.33 7.48
N ASN A 39 -4.10 -46.00 7.42
CA ASN A 39 -3.07 -47.03 7.44
C ASN A 39 -1.66 -46.46 7.70
N SER A 40 -1.02 -47.11 8.67
CA SER A 40 0.33 -46.94 9.19
C SER A 40 1.41 -47.41 8.21
N SER A 41 2.56 -46.72 8.17
CA SER A 41 3.87 -47.39 8.25
C SER A 41 5.07 -46.43 8.36
N LYS A 42 5.73 -46.51 9.53
CA LYS A 42 7.17 -46.66 9.80
C LYS A 42 8.24 -45.65 9.30
N ASN A 43 8.95 -45.14 10.33
CA ASN A 43 10.42 -45.10 10.55
C ASN A 43 11.28 -44.20 9.61
N ASN A 44 12.39 -43.57 10.00
CA ASN A 44 13.23 -43.60 11.20
C ASN A 44 14.09 -42.31 11.27
N GLU A 45 14.65 -42.02 12.44
CA GLU A 45 15.63 -40.96 12.75
C GLU A 45 16.85 -40.91 11.79
N LYS A 46 17.49 -39.74 11.56
CA LYS A 46 18.60 -39.17 12.39
C LYS A 46 19.47 -38.13 11.63
N GLN A 47 19.75 -37.02 12.32
CA GLN A 47 21.01 -36.22 12.38
C GLN A 47 21.64 -35.49 11.17
N SER A 48 21.89 -34.19 11.44
CA SER A 48 23.20 -33.48 11.34
C SER A 48 23.48 -32.54 10.14
N ILE A 49 23.39 -31.23 10.43
CA ILE A 49 24.39 -30.15 10.24
C ILE A 49 25.27 -30.19 8.97
N LYS A 50 25.19 -29.17 8.09
CA LYS A 50 26.20 -28.09 7.94
C LYS A 50 25.80 -27.10 6.83
N ALA A 51 26.23 -25.85 7.02
CA ALA A 51 26.06 -24.70 6.14
C ALA A 51 26.52 -24.92 4.69
N SER A 52 25.83 -24.25 3.77
CA SER A 52 26.38 -23.79 2.51
C SER A 52 25.67 -22.49 2.14
N ASP A 53 26.47 -21.43 2.01
CA ASP A 53 26.13 -20.21 1.28
C ASP A 53 25.33 -20.54 0.01
N SER A 54 24.26 -19.79 -0.19
CA SER A 54 23.62 -19.71 -1.49
C SER A 54 23.16 -18.29 -1.67
N ASP A 55 23.95 -17.62 -2.51
CA ASP A 55 23.63 -16.40 -3.23
C ASP A 55 22.14 -16.25 -3.50
N LYS A 56 21.63 -15.07 -3.14
CA LYS A 56 20.61 -14.30 -3.86
C LYS A 56 20.31 -13.02 -3.10
N ASP A 57 20.69 -11.89 -3.67
CA ASP A 57 19.69 -11.06 -4.37
C ASP A 57 20.41 -10.01 -5.23
N ASN A 58 20.44 -10.21 -6.55
CA ASN A 58 19.45 -9.67 -7.49
C ASN A 58 19.51 -8.15 -7.60
N GLU A 59 20.69 -7.61 -7.94
CA GLU A 59 20.78 -6.29 -8.54
C GLU A 59 20.26 -6.35 -9.99
N LYS A 60 18.93 -6.39 -10.13
CA LYS A 60 18.27 -6.00 -11.38
C LYS A 60 18.05 -4.50 -11.32
N THR A 61 19.13 -3.74 -11.50
CA THR A 61 19.05 -2.34 -11.88
C THR A 61 18.57 -2.32 -13.33
N SER A 62 17.26 -2.41 -13.52
CA SER A 62 16.62 -2.19 -14.81
C SER A 62 16.84 -0.72 -15.15
N SER A 63 17.79 -0.45 -16.03
CA SER A 63 18.07 0.87 -16.59
C SER A 63 16.93 1.28 -17.55
N LYS A 64 15.72 1.48 -17.01
CA LYS A 64 14.67 2.24 -17.68
C LYS A 64 15.19 3.67 -17.74
N GLN A 65 15.34 4.24 -18.94
CA GLN A 65 15.80 5.62 -19.13
C GLN A 65 15.06 6.54 -18.16
N GLU A 66 15.82 7.26 -17.34
CA GLU A 66 15.27 8.14 -16.32
C GLU A 66 14.53 9.28 -17.04
N LYS A 67 13.20 9.28 -16.92
CA LYS A 67 12.37 10.33 -17.50
C LYS A 67 12.54 11.56 -16.63
N ASP A 68 12.71 12.73 -17.25
CA ASP A 68 12.67 13.97 -16.51
C ASP A 68 11.22 14.28 -16.11
N VAL A 69 10.89 13.99 -14.85
CA VAL A 69 9.55 14.22 -14.30
C VAL A 69 9.58 15.41 -13.36
N THR A 70 8.80 16.42 -13.70
CA THR A 70 8.61 17.61 -12.85
C THR A 70 7.39 17.42 -11.96
N PHE A 71 7.54 17.65 -10.66
CA PHE A 71 6.46 17.57 -9.69
C PHE A 71 6.03 18.97 -9.25
N THR A 72 4.74 19.29 -9.43
CA THR A 72 4.17 20.51 -8.86
C THR A 72 3.52 20.18 -7.53
N VAL A 73 4.15 20.61 -6.44
CA VAL A 73 3.72 20.29 -5.07
C VAL A 73 2.82 21.39 -4.51
N THR A 74 1.66 21.01 -3.99
CA THR A 74 0.67 21.92 -3.40
C THR A 74 0.19 21.42 -2.04
N LYS A 75 -0.57 22.25 -1.31
CA LYS A 75 -1.21 21.83 -0.06
C LYS A 75 -2.41 20.94 -0.36
N VAL A 76 -2.64 19.95 0.50
CA VAL A 76 -3.84 19.10 0.40
C VAL A 76 -5.05 19.82 0.98
N ARG A 77 -6.17 19.78 0.26
CA ARG A 77 -7.45 20.32 0.76
C ARG A 77 -7.94 19.51 1.95
N ASN A 78 -8.51 20.18 2.94
CA ASN A 78 -9.04 19.58 4.18
C ASN A 78 -7.98 18.90 5.08
N ASP A 79 -6.68 19.14 4.87
CA ASP A 79 -5.64 18.72 5.80
C ASP A 79 -5.75 19.49 7.13
N LYS A 80 -6.05 18.76 8.21
CA LYS A 80 -6.19 19.30 9.57
C LYS A 80 -4.85 19.49 10.29
N THR A 81 -3.77 18.89 9.77
CA THR A 81 -2.45 18.88 10.39
C THR A 81 -1.52 19.97 9.84
N GLY A 82 -1.77 20.45 8.61
CA GLY A 82 -0.92 21.40 7.88
C GLY A 82 0.36 20.78 7.29
N ARG A 83 0.59 19.48 7.50
CA ARG A 83 1.80 18.74 7.12
C ARG A 83 1.68 18.03 5.77
N TRP A 84 0.50 18.00 5.16
CA TRP A 84 0.27 17.22 3.95
C TRP A 84 0.54 18.03 2.70
N ARG A 85 1.19 17.38 1.74
CA ARG A 85 1.44 17.91 0.40
C ARG A 85 0.99 16.91 -0.64
N ILE A 86 0.66 17.41 -1.82
CA ILE A 86 0.28 16.56 -2.95
C ILE A 86 0.91 17.04 -4.25
N ALA A 87 1.33 16.08 -5.06
CA ALA A 87 1.62 16.25 -6.47
C ALA A 87 0.76 15.29 -7.29
N THR A 88 0.35 15.75 -8.47
CA THR A 88 -0.39 14.94 -9.44
C THR A 88 0.43 14.83 -10.72
N ILE A 89 0.56 13.62 -11.25
CA ILE A 89 1.30 13.32 -12.47
C ILE A 89 0.51 12.33 -13.33
N SER A 90 0.94 12.13 -14.57
CA SER A 90 0.40 11.11 -15.47
C SER A 90 1.53 10.51 -16.30
N GLU A 91 2.37 9.72 -15.64
CA GLU A 91 3.62 9.21 -16.22
C GLU A 91 3.76 7.70 -16.05
N ASP A 92 4.23 7.00 -17.09
CA ASP A 92 4.67 5.60 -16.97
C ASP A 92 6.04 5.53 -16.31
N ILE A 93 6.07 5.61 -14.97
CA ILE A 93 7.30 5.53 -14.17
C ILE A 93 7.12 4.63 -12.95
N GLU A 94 8.23 4.09 -12.48
CA GLU A 94 8.34 3.39 -11.20
C GLU A 94 8.74 4.40 -10.12
N ILE A 95 7.76 4.85 -9.34
CA ILE A 95 7.91 6.00 -8.45
C ILE A 95 8.96 5.82 -7.35
N GLN A 96 9.23 4.57 -6.94
CA GLN A 96 10.26 4.27 -5.94
C GLN A 96 11.65 4.74 -6.38
N ASN A 97 11.94 4.72 -7.68
CA ASN A 97 13.22 5.18 -8.22
C ASN A 97 13.36 6.72 -8.18
N TYR A 98 12.25 7.46 -8.04
CA TYR A 98 12.23 8.93 -7.98
C TYR A 98 12.04 9.46 -6.56
N ALA A 99 11.68 8.62 -5.59
CA ALA A 99 11.28 9.06 -4.26
C ALA A 99 12.39 9.82 -3.50
N LEU A 100 13.65 9.41 -3.62
CA LEU A 100 14.76 10.14 -2.99
C LEU A 100 14.98 11.53 -3.61
N LYS A 101 14.94 11.63 -4.94
CA LYS A 101 15.05 12.92 -5.64
C LYS A 101 13.86 13.81 -5.26
N TYR A 102 12.64 13.25 -5.31
CA TYR A 102 11.42 13.94 -4.91
C TYR A 102 11.54 14.49 -3.49
N TYR A 103 12.01 13.69 -2.54
CA TYR A 103 12.24 14.10 -1.16
C TYR A 103 13.16 15.32 -1.08
N LYS A 104 14.36 15.22 -1.66
CA LYS A 104 15.36 16.30 -1.65
C LYS A 104 14.86 17.60 -2.28
N ASP A 105 14.05 17.51 -3.33
CA ASP A 105 13.58 18.67 -4.08
C ASP A 105 12.35 19.34 -3.44
N ASN A 106 11.52 18.58 -2.69
CA ASN A 106 10.17 19.04 -2.35
C ASN A 106 9.83 19.04 -0.85
N PHE A 107 10.49 18.23 -0.03
CA PHE A 107 10.23 18.23 1.40
C PHE A 107 10.87 19.46 2.03
N LYS A 108 10.09 20.18 2.83
CA LYS A 108 10.58 21.31 3.63
C LYS A 108 10.91 20.89 5.06
N LYS A 109 10.28 19.81 5.52
CA LYS A 109 10.49 19.19 6.83
C LYS A 109 10.23 17.70 6.74
N ASP A 110 10.98 16.92 7.51
CA ASP A 110 10.89 15.46 7.55
C ASP A 110 9.54 14.98 8.09
N ASP A 111 8.82 15.85 8.81
CA ASP A 111 7.50 15.55 9.33
C ASP A 111 6.39 15.72 8.27
N GLU A 112 6.68 16.19 7.05
CA GLU A 112 5.67 16.28 6.00
C GLU A 112 5.23 14.88 5.50
N ILE A 113 3.98 14.79 5.02
CA ILE A 113 3.45 13.61 4.34
C ILE A 113 3.13 14.03 2.91
N HIS A 114 3.78 13.40 1.93
CA HIS A 114 3.58 13.73 0.53
C HIS A 114 2.79 12.62 -0.18
N ALA A 115 1.71 13.00 -0.84
CA ALA A 115 0.99 12.15 -1.77
C ALA A 115 1.45 12.43 -3.20
N ILE A 116 1.70 11.38 -3.98
CA ILE A 116 1.92 11.47 -5.42
C ILE A 116 0.85 10.63 -6.10
N VAL A 117 -0.10 11.30 -6.74
CA VAL A 117 -1.17 10.66 -7.50
C VAL A 117 -0.72 10.54 -8.94
N ASN A 118 -0.63 9.32 -9.44
CA ASN A 118 -0.24 9.03 -10.81
C ASN A 118 -1.42 8.45 -11.61
N PHE A 119 -2.00 9.29 -12.47
CA PHE A 119 -3.18 8.92 -13.25
C PHE A 119 -2.90 7.95 -14.40
N TYR A 120 -1.63 7.80 -14.82
CA TYR A 120 -1.24 6.83 -15.84
C TYR A 120 -1.24 5.42 -15.25
N ASN A 121 -0.48 5.22 -14.16
CA ASN A 121 -0.39 3.93 -13.47
C ASN A 121 -1.62 3.59 -12.62
N LYS A 122 -2.52 4.55 -12.39
CA LYS A 122 -3.66 4.44 -11.46
C LYS A 122 -3.19 4.08 -10.05
N THR A 123 -2.19 4.80 -9.56
CA THR A 123 -1.65 4.62 -8.20
C THR A 123 -1.58 5.94 -7.42
N THR A 124 -1.61 5.82 -6.10
CA THR A 124 -1.34 6.92 -5.17
C THR A 124 -0.24 6.49 -4.20
N THR A 125 0.85 7.24 -4.20
CA THR A 125 2.04 6.93 -3.40
C THR A 125 2.12 7.85 -2.20
N ARG A 126 2.29 7.28 -1.00
CA ARG A 126 2.67 8.03 0.19
C ARG A 126 4.18 8.04 0.30
N ILE A 127 4.77 9.20 0.54
CA ILE A 127 6.17 9.35 0.95
C ILE A 127 6.18 10.03 2.31
N SER A 128 6.88 9.43 3.27
CA SER A 128 7.10 9.98 4.61
C SER A 128 8.46 9.56 5.16
N VAL A 129 9.03 10.32 6.09
CA VAL A 129 10.31 9.98 6.74
C VAL A 129 10.07 9.15 8.00
N ILE A 130 10.83 8.06 8.15
CA ILE A 130 10.90 7.23 9.36
C ILE A 130 12.38 7.04 9.72
N GLY A 131 12.87 7.81 10.69
CA GLY A 131 14.29 7.79 11.06
C GLY A 131 15.16 8.25 9.89
N ASN A 132 16.07 7.39 9.42
CA ASN A 132 16.96 7.68 8.27
C ASN A 132 16.45 7.08 6.94
N MET A 133 15.17 6.70 6.88
CA MET A 133 14.54 6.07 5.72
C MET A 133 13.34 6.89 5.24
N LEU A 134 13.12 6.88 3.93
CA LEU A 134 11.82 7.18 3.35
C LEU A 134 10.99 5.91 3.34
N ASP A 135 9.80 6.00 3.93
CA ASP A 135 8.71 5.06 3.72
C ASP A 135 7.93 5.46 2.47
N VAL A 136 7.90 4.57 1.47
CA VAL A 136 7.27 4.79 0.18
C VAL A 136 6.21 3.70 -0.06
N ALA A 137 4.96 4.03 0.25
CA ALA A 137 3.84 3.09 0.18
C ALA A 137 2.96 3.39 -1.04
N ILE A 138 2.90 2.46 -1.99
CA ILE A 138 2.17 2.59 -3.26
C ILE A 138 0.81 1.90 -3.15
N HIS A 139 -0.27 2.67 -3.32
CA HIS A 139 -1.64 2.18 -3.25
C HIS A 139 -2.31 2.22 -4.61
N ASP A 140 -3.34 1.40 -4.80
CA ASP A 140 -4.33 1.63 -5.87
C ASP A 140 -4.89 3.05 -5.77
N TYR A 141 -5.05 3.72 -6.91
CA TYR A 141 -5.75 5.00 -6.96
C TYR A 141 -7.24 4.82 -6.72
N VAL A 142 -7.81 5.70 -5.89
CA VAL A 142 -9.26 5.81 -5.67
C VAL A 142 -9.79 7.10 -6.31
N ASP A 143 -10.89 7.00 -7.07
CA ASP A 143 -11.46 8.14 -7.78
C ASP A 143 -11.65 9.37 -6.87
N LYS A 144 -10.99 10.48 -7.23
CA LYS A 144 -11.07 11.80 -6.59
C LYS A 144 -10.48 11.87 -5.19
N GLU A 145 -9.57 10.96 -4.83
CA GLU A 145 -8.90 11.01 -3.53
C GLU A 145 -7.96 12.21 -3.39
N GLU A 146 -7.38 12.69 -4.49
CA GLU A 146 -6.46 13.84 -4.56
C GLU A 146 -7.10 15.16 -4.08
N HIS A 147 -8.42 15.18 -3.98
CA HIS A 147 -9.20 16.34 -3.61
C HIS A 147 -9.50 16.44 -2.11
N ASP A 148 -9.10 15.48 -1.27
CA ASP A 148 -9.38 15.52 0.17
C ASP A 148 -8.36 14.70 0.97
N ALA A 149 -7.73 15.32 1.97
CA ALA A 149 -6.77 14.65 2.85
C ALA A 149 -7.36 13.40 3.53
N ASP A 150 -8.65 13.41 3.89
CA ASP A 150 -9.29 12.26 4.56
C ASP A 150 -9.55 11.09 3.59
N LYS A 151 -9.33 11.26 2.27
CA LYS A 151 -9.57 10.23 1.25
C LYS A 151 -8.28 9.63 0.66
N LEU A 152 -7.17 10.34 0.77
CA LEU A 152 -5.88 9.90 0.26
C LEU A 152 -5.46 8.54 0.85
N PHE A 153 -4.85 7.72 0.01
CA PHE A 153 -4.37 6.37 0.35
C PHE A 153 -5.51 5.41 0.73
N GLY A 154 -6.71 5.65 0.20
CA GLY A 154 -7.89 4.82 0.47
C GLY A 154 -7.92 3.48 -0.28
N GLY A 155 -7.00 3.29 -1.24
CA GLY A 155 -6.89 2.08 -2.05
C GLY A 155 -6.11 0.94 -1.37
N THR A 156 -5.98 -0.19 -2.06
CA THR A 156 -5.20 -1.33 -1.58
C THR A 156 -3.71 -0.99 -1.61
N LEU A 157 -2.97 -1.28 -0.55
CA LEU A 157 -1.51 -1.22 -0.56
C LEU A 157 -0.96 -2.31 -1.49
N LEU A 158 -0.32 -1.89 -2.58
CA LEU A 158 0.25 -2.75 -3.61
C LEU A 158 1.68 -3.15 -3.28
N LYS A 159 2.49 -2.16 -2.92
CA LYS A 159 3.91 -2.32 -2.60
C LYS A 159 4.36 -1.30 -1.58
N GLU A 160 5.38 -1.62 -0.82
CA GLU A 160 6.01 -0.70 0.12
C GLU A 160 7.53 -0.81 0.05
N TYR A 161 8.21 0.32 0.05
CA TYR A 161 9.66 0.41 -0.03
C TYR A 161 10.21 1.26 1.11
N HIS A 162 11.35 0.83 1.65
CA HIS A 162 12.20 1.67 2.46
C HIS A 162 13.40 2.14 1.65
N ILE A 163 13.65 3.45 1.65
CA ILE A 163 14.77 4.05 0.93
C ILE A 163 15.67 4.75 1.91
N ASN A 164 16.93 4.32 2.03
CA ASN A 164 17.89 5.00 2.88
C ASN A 164 18.19 6.40 2.32
N ILE A 165 18.04 7.44 3.15
CA ILE A 165 18.15 8.84 2.71
C ILE A 165 19.59 9.21 2.31
N GLU A 166 20.58 8.62 2.98
CA GLU A 166 22.00 8.90 2.74
C GLU A 166 22.54 8.17 1.52
N THR A 167 22.26 6.86 1.43
CA THR A 167 22.83 6.00 0.39
C THR A 167 21.94 5.87 -0.84
N GLY A 168 20.65 6.17 -0.71
CA GLY A 168 19.65 5.94 -1.75
C GLY A 168 19.33 4.47 -2.00
N LYS A 169 19.83 3.54 -1.18
CA LYS A 169 19.50 2.12 -1.29
C LYS A 169 17.99 1.92 -1.10
N ILE A 170 17.37 1.24 -2.06
CA ILE A 170 15.94 0.90 -2.07
C ILE A 170 15.78 -0.57 -1.62
N GLU A 171 14.89 -0.80 -0.67
CA GLU A 171 14.52 -2.13 -0.17
C GLU A 171 13.00 -2.30 -0.25
N GLU A 172 12.50 -3.31 -0.95
CA GLU A 172 11.08 -3.68 -0.96
C GLU A 172 10.74 -4.41 0.34
N VAL A 173 9.71 -3.96 1.07
CA VAL A 173 9.31 -4.55 2.36
C VAL A 173 7.95 -5.25 2.29
N LYS A 174 7.17 -5.00 1.25
CA LYS A 174 5.89 -5.67 0.98
C LYS A 174 5.58 -5.73 -0.52
#